data_AF-A0A9D4C760-F1
#
_entry.id   AF-A0A9D4C760-F1
#
_cell.length_a   1.000
_cell.length_b   1.000
_cell.length_c   1.000
_cell.angle_alpha   90.00
_cell.angle_beta   90.00
_cell.angle_gamma   90.00
#
_symmetry.space_group_name_H-M   'P 1'
#
loop_
_entity.id
_entity.type
_entity.pdbx_description
1 polymer ?
#
loop_
_entity_poly.entity_id
_entity_poly.type
_entity_poly.pdbx_seq_one_letter_code
_entity_poly.pdbx_strand_id
1 'polypeptide(L)'
;MNTYFPSRQCVKVTLISESVNGPPPDLQRLSRKIQTILVELQRLTINWDTNMQSLQVSYNEELHELRQTRKKINTLFDEIEKNTLKELDDKMTRLKASLNNDMENCNKLKNELNRLSNAIENIIDKGKAELIFIASKKCLQKIKESETYLNENSVQVERILAFQANSDVQQYLSKLSNLGRFVVCTQSVPVQGDPCELLTVHGMSKCFTTLNPVTRAYLYFKISRNGIRAICVLSNAQILILDSRFNQIKLLNHRYQVVGHCDLTTRLHDMCQITSNEVAVVVNENDKHEVQFVSVNDGRLVMGTKLEFQHPCFGIARNKKDLYLTSGTALYKYSISGTRLNKLYKDTTAGTTGNMTVDIYWFHAKCLQAILKYYNSFFQISYLNRIFTFAHSRKLCLQQPNYNVLPLLKYFVDTFFIVYKLLFL
;
A
#
# COMPACT_ATOMS: atom_id res chain seq x y z
N MET A 1 22.41 -1.51 -59.27
CA MET A 1 21.02 -1.94 -59.51
C MET A 1 20.20 -0.70 -59.83
N ASN A 2 19.94 -0.46 -61.11
CA ASN A 2 19.20 0.69 -61.62
C ASN A 2 17.72 0.33 -61.75
N THR A 3 16.85 1.01 -61.00
CA THR A 3 15.39 0.89 -61.18
C THR A 3 14.91 1.90 -62.20
N TYR A 4 14.50 1.39 -63.35
CA TYR A 4 13.78 2.08 -64.41
C TYR A 4 12.47 2.68 -63.89
N PHE A 5 12.28 3.99 -64.02
CA PHE A 5 10.97 4.64 -63.92
C PHE A 5 10.43 4.87 -65.35
N PRO A 6 9.20 4.44 -65.66
CA PRO A 6 8.63 4.68 -66.98
C PRO A 6 8.28 6.16 -67.14
N SER A 7 8.75 6.74 -68.24
CA SER A 7 8.44 8.10 -68.69
C SER A 7 6.94 8.28 -68.85
N ARG A 8 6.33 9.13 -68.02
CA ARG A 8 4.96 9.60 -68.25
C ARG A 8 4.94 10.51 -69.48
N GLN A 9 4.12 10.17 -70.47
CA GLN A 9 3.82 11.02 -71.60
C GLN A 9 3.25 12.36 -71.11
N CYS A 10 3.97 13.45 -71.38
CA CYS A 10 3.44 14.80 -71.25
C CYS A 10 2.38 15.02 -72.34
N VAL A 11 1.11 14.94 -71.96
CA VAL A 11 0.01 15.46 -72.78
C VAL A 11 0.13 16.98 -72.76
N LYS A 12 0.58 17.54 -73.89
CA LYS A 12 0.64 18.98 -74.12
C LYS A 12 -0.79 19.49 -74.33
N VAL A 13 -1.43 19.95 -73.26
CA VAL A 13 -2.72 20.62 -73.34
C VAL A 13 -2.48 22.03 -73.88
N THR A 14 -2.77 22.22 -75.16
CA THR A 14 -2.81 23.54 -75.80
C THR A 14 -4.08 24.24 -75.31
N LEU A 15 -3.93 25.13 -74.33
CA LEU A 15 -5.00 26.04 -73.90
C LEU A 15 -5.22 27.08 -74.99
N ILE A 16 -6.36 26.99 -75.67
CA ILE A 16 -6.87 28.01 -76.59
C ILE A 16 -7.22 29.24 -75.75
N SER A 17 -6.44 30.31 -75.94
CA SER A 17 -6.66 31.62 -75.34
C SER A 17 -7.66 32.40 -76.18
N GLU A 18 -8.94 32.25 -75.89
CA GLU A 18 -9.95 33.26 -76.25
C GLU A 18 -10.38 33.98 -74.96
N SER A 19 -9.73 35.11 -74.73
CA SER A 19 -10.11 36.07 -73.70
C SER A 19 -11.24 36.93 -74.27
N VAL A 20 -12.44 36.86 -73.69
CA VAL A 20 -13.25 38.04 -73.36
C VAL A 20 -14.17 37.66 -72.18
N ASN A 21 -14.07 38.39 -71.07
CA ASN A 21 -14.92 38.35 -69.86
C ASN A 21 -14.56 37.40 -68.70
N GLY A 22 -13.37 37.58 -68.11
CA GLY A 22 -13.06 37.23 -66.72
C GLY A 22 -13.12 35.74 -66.33
N PRO A 23 -12.46 35.32 -65.23
CA PRO A 23 -12.66 33.97 -64.73
C PRO A 23 -14.11 33.82 -64.26
N PRO A 24 -14.79 32.71 -64.62
CA PRO A 24 -16.13 32.39 -64.15
C PRO A 24 -16.29 32.67 -62.64
N PRO A 25 -17.41 33.26 -62.18
CA PRO A 25 -17.62 33.62 -60.78
C PRO A 25 -17.33 32.48 -59.80
N ASP A 26 -17.57 31.23 -60.20
CA ASP A 26 -17.29 30.03 -59.42
C ASP A 26 -15.80 29.77 -59.21
N LEU A 27 -14.94 30.04 -60.22
CA LEU A 27 -13.49 29.93 -60.07
C LEU A 27 -12.94 31.00 -59.12
N GLN A 28 -13.49 32.21 -59.16
CA GLN A 28 -13.11 33.27 -58.20
C GLN A 28 -13.52 32.89 -56.78
N ARG A 29 -14.70 32.27 -56.59
CA ARG A 29 -15.17 31.80 -55.28
C ARG A 29 -14.30 30.65 -54.74
N LEU A 30 -13.91 29.71 -55.60
CA LEU A 30 -13.01 28.61 -55.26
C LEU A 30 -11.61 29.13 -54.89
N SER A 31 -11.05 30.06 -55.67
CA SER A 31 -9.76 30.67 -55.38
C SER A 31 -9.75 31.36 -54.01
N ARG A 32 -10.80 32.14 -53.68
CA ARG A 32 -10.93 32.74 -52.34
C ARG A 32 -10.99 31.69 -51.23
N LYS A 33 -11.77 30.62 -51.40
CA LYS A 33 -11.83 29.51 -50.43
C LYS A 33 -10.48 28.83 -50.23
N ILE A 34 -9.75 28.55 -51.32
CA ILE A 34 -8.41 27.96 -51.26
C ILE A 34 -7.46 28.89 -50.49
N GLN A 35 -7.51 30.19 -50.77
CA GLN A 35 -6.68 31.16 -50.07
C GLN A 35 -7.00 31.22 -48.57
N THR A 36 -8.28 31.19 -48.19
CA THR A 36 -8.70 31.10 -46.78
C THR A 36 -8.17 29.84 -46.11
N ILE A 37 -8.28 28.68 -46.77
CA ILE A 37 -7.78 27.41 -46.25
C ILE A 37 -6.25 27.45 -46.09
N LEU A 38 -5.51 28.00 -47.04
CA LEU A 38 -4.05 28.12 -46.96
C LEU A 38 -3.61 28.99 -45.78
N VAL A 39 -4.29 30.11 -45.52
CA VAL A 39 -4.02 30.97 -44.36
C VAL A 39 -4.28 30.22 -43.05
N GLU A 40 -5.39 29.48 -42.96
CA GLU A 40 -5.69 28.68 -41.77
C GLU A 40 -4.68 27.55 -41.56
N LEU A 41 -4.26 26.87 -42.62
CA LEU A 41 -3.21 25.84 -42.53
C LEU A 41 -1.87 26.43 -42.07
N GLN A 42 -1.48 27.59 -42.59
CA GLN A 42 -0.27 28.29 -42.13
C GLN A 42 -0.36 28.67 -40.65
N ARG A 43 -1.52 29.17 -40.21
CA ARG A 43 -1.77 29.49 -38.80
C ARG A 43 -1.67 28.25 -37.91
N LEU A 44 -2.22 27.12 -38.35
CA LEU A 44 -2.11 25.85 -37.62
C LEU A 44 -0.66 25.35 -37.52
N THR A 45 0.12 25.45 -38.60
CA THR A 45 1.55 25.10 -38.58
C THR A 45 2.32 25.95 -37.57
N ILE A 46 2.15 27.28 -37.60
CA ILE A 46 2.80 28.19 -36.65
C ILE A 46 2.39 27.86 -35.20
N ASN A 47 1.10 27.58 -34.97
CA ASN A 47 0.61 27.20 -33.64
C ASN A 47 1.21 25.87 -33.17
N TRP A 48 1.36 24.87 -34.05
CA TRP A 48 1.99 23.60 -33.70
C TRP A 48 3.48 23.77 -33.37
N ASP A 49 4.21 24.56 -34.15
CA ASP A 49 5.62 24.86 -33.86
C ASP A 49 5.77 25.58 -32.51
N THR A 50 4.91 26.56 -32.24
CA THR A 50 4.90 27.29 -30.96
C THR A 50 4.57 26.37 -29.78
N ASN A 51 3.57 25.50 -29.94
CA ASN A 51 3.19 24.53 -28.90
C ASN A 51 4.30 23.50 -28.66
N MET A 52 4.99 23.03 -29.72
CA MET A 52 6.11 22.11 -29.59
C MET A 52 7.27 22.75 -28.85
N GLN A 53 7.62 24.00 -29.17
CA GLN A 53 8.66 24.75 -28.45
C GLN A 53 8.30 24.95 -26.98
N SER A 54 7.06 25.36 -26.68
CA SER A 54 6.58 25.51 -25.30
C SER A 54 6.63 24.19 -24.52
N LEU A 55 6.21 23.08 -25.15
CA LEU A 55 6.29 21.75 -24.55
C LEU A 55 7.73 21.32 -24.29
N GLN A 56 8.65 21.61 -25.22
CA GLN A 56 10.06 21.31 -25.06
C GLN A 56 10.70 22.10 -23.91
N VAL A 57 10.35 23.38 -23.74
CA VAL A 57 10.78 24.20 -22.61
C VAL A 57 10.26 23.61 -21.30
N SER A 58 8.94 23.36 -21.20
CA SER A 58 8.32 22.77 -20.01
C SER A 58 8.92 21.40 -19.64
N TYR A 59 9.17 20.54 -20.63
CA TYR A 59 9.85 19.26 -20.41
C TYR A 59 11.25 19.41 -19.80
N ASN A 60 12.03 20.38 -20.29
CA ASN A 60 13.38 20.62 -19.79
C ASN A 60 13.39 21.22 -18.38
N GLU A 61 12.42 22.08 -18.04
CA GLU A 61 12.23 22.62 -16.70
C GLU A 61 11.90 21.51 -15.70
N GLU A 62 10.92 20.67 -16.00
CA GLU A 62 10.55 19.50 -15.18
C GLU A 62 11.74 18.53 -15.00
N LEU A 63 12.50 18.28 -16.06
CA LEU A 63 13.70 17.46 -15.99
C LEU A 63 14.78 18.09 -15.09
N HIS A 64 14.92 19.41 -15.11
CA HIS A 64 15.83 20.14 -14.24
C HIS A 64 15.41 20.02 -12.76
N GLU A 65 14.14 20.24 -12.45
CA GLU A 65 13.60 20.10 -11.09
C GLU A 65 13.78 18.68 -10.55
N LEU A 66 13.56 17.68 -11.39
CA LEU A 66 13.79 16.28 -11.05
C LEU A 66 15.26 16.03 -10.69
N ARG A 67 16.21 16.57 -11.48
CA ARG A 67 17.65 16.45 -11.21
C ARG A 67 18.05 17.15 -9.91
N GLN A 68 17.52 18.33 -9.63
CA GLN A 68 17.77 19.05 -8.38
C GLN A 68 17.23 18.28 -7.18
N THR A 69 16.03 17.72 -7.29
CA THR A 69 15.41 16.89 -6.24
C THR A 69 16.27 15.65 -5.97
N ARG A 70 16.73 14.95 -7.02
CA ARG A 70 17.65 13.81 -6.87
C ARG A 70 18.94 14.21 -6.15
N LYS A 71 19.54 15.35 -6.51
CA LYS A 71 20.76 15.85 -5.86
C LYS A 71 20.53 16.10 -4.37
N LYS A 72 19.41 16.72 -3.99
CA LYS A 72 19.04 16.96 -2.58
C LYS A 72 18.88 15.65 -1.80
N ILE A 73 18.21 14.66 -2.39
CA ILE A 73 18.04 13.33 -1.78
C ILE A 73 19.40 12.68 -1.49
N ASN A 74 20.31 12.69 -2.47
CA ASN A 74 21.65 12.11 -2.29
C ASN A 74 22.41 12.82 -1.16
N THR A 75 22.40 14.16 -1.13
CA THR A 75 23.07 14.92 -0.06
C THR A 75 22.53 14.58 1.33
N LEU A 76 21.22 14.38 1.46
CA LEU A 76 20.63 13.95 2.74
C LEU A 76 21.09 12.55 3.14
N PHE A 77 21.20 11.61 2.19
CA PHE A 77 21.72 10.27 2.48
C PHE A 77 23.19 10.32 2.91
N ASP A 78 24.04 11.09 2.23
CA ASP A 78 25.45 11.26 2.57
C ASP A 78 25.60 11.84 3.99
N GLU A 79 24.73 12.80 4.37
CA GLU A 79 24.74 13.41 5.71
C GLU A 79 24.29 12.42 6.80
N ILE A 80 23.24 11.64 6.55
CA ILE A 80 22.77 10.59 7.47
C ILE A 80 23.86 9.54 7.68
N GLU A 81 24.51 9.09 6.62
CA GLU A 81 25.60 8.12 6.68
C GLU A 81 26.76 8.66 7.53
N LYS A 82 27.23 9.88 7.21
CA LYS A 82 28.32 10.53 7.95
C LYS A 82 28.00 10.69 9.43
N ASN A 83 26.79 11.12 9.79
CA ASN A 83 26.38 11.30 11.18
C ASN A 83 26.28 9.95 11.91
N THR A 84 25.75 8.92 11.26
CA THR A 84 25.63 7.57 11.83
C THR A 84 27.01 6.96 12.11
N LEU A 85 27.95 7.10 11.17
CA LEU A 85 29.33 6.65 11.34
C LEU A 85 30.01 7.36 12.52
N LYS A 86 29.85 8.69 12.61
CA LYS A 86 30.37 9.47 13.74
C LYS A 86 29.80 9.01 15.08
N GLU A 87 28.50 8.78 15.18
CA GLU A 87 27.87 8.29 16.41
C GLU A 87 28.37 6.89 16.81
N LEU A 88 28.61 6.02 15.83
CA LEU A 88 29.21 4.70 16.04
C LEU A 88 30.63 4.81 16.57
N ASP A 89 31.46 5.66 15.98
CA ASP A 89 32.83 5.92 16.45
C ASP A 89 32.86 6.52 17.86
N ASP A 90 31.97 7.47 18.17
CA ASP A 90 31.86 8.07 19.50
C ASP A 90 31.40 7.05 20.55
N LYS A 91 30.48 6.14 20.18
CA LYS A 91 30.06 5.03 21.05
C LYS A 91 31.20 4.04 21.25
N MET A 92 31.89 3.63 20.20
CA MET A 92 33.01 2.71 20.26
C MET A 92 34.16 3.28 21.13
N THR A 93 34.48 4.56 20.97
CA THR A 93 35.51 5.24 21.76
C THR A 93 35.16 5.27 23.25
N ARG A 94 33.91 5.62 23.59
CA ARG A 94 33.43 5.58 24.98
C ARG A 94 33.45 4.18 25.58
N LEU A 95 33.01 3.18 24.80
CA LEU A 95 33.05 1.78 25.21
C LEU A 95 34.48 1.32 25.50
N LYS A 96 35.42 1.62 24.61
CA LYS A 96 36.84 1.30 24.77
C LYS A 96 37.46 1.97 26.00
N ALA A 97 37.12 3.23 26.24
CA ALA A 97 37.59 3.96 27.43
C ALA A 97 37.06 3.33 28.73
N SER A 98 35.78 2.98 28.79
CA SER A 98 35.19 2.25 29.93
C SER A 98 35.87 0.90 30.15
N LEU A 99 36.01 0.09 29.11
CA LEU A 99 36.68 -1.23 29.19
C LEU A 99 38.13 -1.13 29.68
N ASN A 100 38.87 -0.14 29.20
CA ASN A 100 40.24 0.09 29.66
C ASN A 100 40.30 0.47 31.14
N ASN A 101 39.39 1.34 31.60
CA ASN A 101 39.28 1.71 33.01
C ASN A 101 38.94 0.50 33.89
N ASP A 102 37.98 -0.34 33.46
CA ASP A 102 37.58 -1.55 34.18
C ASP A 102 38.74 -2.56 34.27
N MET A 103 39.47 -2.74 33.16
CA MET A 103 40.68 -3.56 33.12
C MET A 103 41.78 -3.04 34.04
N GLU A 104 42.00 -1.71 34.09
CA GLU A 104 42.96 -1.10 35.00
C GLU A 104 42.59 -1.33 36.48
N ASN A 105 41.30 -1.19 36.82
CA ASN A 105 40.80 -1.44 38.18
C ASN A 105 40.92 -2.91 38.58
N CYS A 106 40.61 -3.84 37.66
CA CYS A 106 40.82 -5.27 37.88
C CYS A 106 42.30 -5.60 38.13
N ASN A 107 43.21 -4.99 37.35
CA ASN A 107 44.64 -5.17 37.54
C ASN A 107 45.13 -4.60 38.87
N LYS A 108 44.61 -3.44 39.30
CA LYS A 108 44.90 -2.86 40.63
C LYS A 108 44.48 -3.82 41.75
N LEU A 109 43.23 -4.29 41.73
CA LEU A 109 42.71 -5.24 42.73
C LEU A 109 43.52 -6.54 42.76
N LYS A 110 43.84 -7.10 41.59
CA LYS A 110 44.68 -8.30 41.46
C LYS A 110 46.07 -8.10 42.08
N ASN A 111 46.72 -6.97 41.79
CA ASN A 111 48.05 -6.67 42.33
C ASN A 111 48.02 -6.47 43.85
N GLU A 112 46.97 -5.84 44.39
CA GLU A 112 46.79 -5.67 45.83
C GLU A 112 46.54 -7.01 46.54
N LEU A 113 45.70 -7.88 45.99
CA LEU A 113 45.47 -9.22 46.51
C LEU A 113 46.74 -10.08 46.48
N ASN A 114 47.50 -10.05 45.39
CA ASN A 114 48.79 -10.75 45.29
C ASN A 114 49.79 -10.27 46.35
N ARG A 115 49.88 -8.94 46.57
CA ARG A 115 50.73 -8.38 47.62
C ARG A 115 50.32 -8.85 49.01
N LEU A 116 49.02 -8.87 49.30
CA LEU A 116 48.50 -9.36 50.58
C LEU A 116 48.75 -10.85 50.77
N SER A 117 48.59 -11.67 49.72
CA SER A 117 48.88 -13.10 49.73
C SER A 117 50.34 -13.36 50.09
N ASN A 118 51.28 -12.73 49.38
CA ASN A 118 52.71 -12.86 49.64
C ASN A 118 53.08 -12.37 51.05
N ALA A 119 52.44 -11.30 51.54
CA ALA A 119 52.68 -10.79 52.89
C ALA A 119 52.21 -11.78 53.96
N ILE A 120 51.08 -12.45 53.75
CA ILE A 120 50.57 -13.49 54.67
C ILE A 120 51.53 -14.68 54.71
N GLU A 121 51.97 -15.19 53.56
CA GLU A 121 52.95 -16.29 53.48
C GLU A 121 54.21 -15.97 54.30
N ASN A 122 54.80 -14.79 54.08
CA ASN A 122 55.99 -14.34 54.80
C ASN A 122 55.78 -14.16 56.33
N ILE A 123 54.56 -13.85 56.78
CA ILE A 123 54.24 -13.69 58.20
C ILE A 123 54.01 -15.05 58.86
N ILE A 124 53.35 -15.99 58.16
CA ILE A 124 53.14 -17.36 58.62
C ILE A 124 54.49 -18.02 58.92
N ASP A 125 55.47 -17.86 58.04
CA ASP A 125 56.84 -18.38 58.21
C ASP A 125 57.55 -17.84 59.46
N LYS A 126 57.14 -16.67 59.97
CA LYS A 126 57.75 -15.99 61.14
C LYS A 126 57.00 -16.24 62.46
N GLY A 127 55.85 -16.91 62.44
CA GLY A 127 55.16 -17.42 63.64
C GLY A 127 54.58 -16.40 64.62
N LYS A 128 54.42 -15.11 64.26
CA LYS A 128 53.87 -14.08 65.17
C LYS A 128 52.34 -13.97 65.04
N ALA A 129 51.61 -14.50 66.02
CA ALA A 129 50.15 -14.57 66.00
C ALA A 129 49.43 -13.22 65.80
N GLU A 130 49.91 -12.12 66.41
CA GLU A 130 49.25 -10.81 66.25
C GLU A 130 49.35 -10.26 64.82
N LEU A 131 50.49 -10.47 64.16
CA LEU A 131 50.70 -10.05 62.78
C LEU A 131 49.83 -10.86 61.81
N ILE A 132 49.64 -12.16 62.09
CA ILE A 132 48.75 -13.04 61.31
C ILE A 132 47.30 -12.53 61.39
N PHE A 133 46.83 -12.17 62.59
CA PHE A 133 45.47 -11.66 62.77
C PHE A 133 45.25 -10.34 62.00
N ILE A 134 46.18 -9.39 62.09
CA ILE A 134 46.08 -8.11 61.37
C ILE A 134 46.09 -8.32 59.85
N ALA A 135 46.98 -9.16 59.34
CA ALA A 135 47.08 -9.48 57.93
C ALA A 135 45.80 -10.16 57.41
N SER A 136 45.27 -11.12 58.18
CA SER A 136 44.02 -11.82 57.87
C SER A 136 42.82 -10.86 57.78
N LYS A 137 42.71 -9.92 58.73
CA LYS A 137 41.63 -8.92 58.72
C LYS A 137 41.70 -8.00 57.50
N LYS A 138 42.90 -7.55 57.11
CA LYS A 138 43.10 -6.75 55.89
C LYS A 138 42.75 -7.54 54.62
N CYS A 139 43.12 -8.82 54.56
CA CYS A 139 42.80 -9.69 53.44
C CYS A 139 41.30 -9.90 53.29
N LEU A 140 40.60 -10.21 54.39
CA LEU A 140 39.13 -10.34 54.40
C LEU A 140 38.43 -9.07 53.94
N GLN A 141 38.88 -7.89 54.38
CA GLN A 141 38.34 -6.63 53.89
C GLN A 141 38.52 -6.50 52.37
N LYS A 142 39.71 -6.84 51.86
CA LYS A 142 40.03 -6.67 50.43
C LYS A 142 39.32 -7.69 49.54
N ILE A 143 39.12 -8.91 50.03
CA ILE A 143 38.26 -9.91 49.40
C ILE A 143 36.84 -9.35 49.28
N LYS A 144 36.27 -8.80 50.35
CA LYS A 144 34.92 -8.21 50.32
C LYS A 144 34.79 -7.02 49.36
N GLU A 145 35.81 -6.15 49.29
CA GLU A 145 35.86 -5.06 48.30
C GLU A 145 35.86 -5.62 46.86
N SER A 146 36.65 -6.67 46.62
CA SER A 146 36.76 -7.32 45.31
C SER A 146 35.48 -8.05 44.92
N GLU A 147 34.82 -8.74 45.87
CA GLU A 147 33.53 -9.39 45.67
C GLU A 147 32.44 -8.36 45.38
N THR A 148 32.40 -7.23 46.10
CA THR A 148 31.47 -6.13 45.80
C THR A 148 31.70 -5.63 44.38
N TYR A 149 32.96 -5.33 44.00
CA TYR A 149 33.29 -4.87 42.65
C TYR A 149 32.90 -5.90 41.58
N LEU A 150 33.18 -7.18 41.81
CA LEU A 150 32.77 -8.25 40.90
C LEU A 150 31.25 -8.34 40.82
N ASN A 151 30.51 -8.30 41.91
CA ASN A 151 29.04 -8.35 41.87
C ASN A 151 28.42 -7.16 41.14
N GLU A 152 29.00 -5.97 41.29
CA GLU A 152 28.55 -4.75 40.61
C GLU A 152 28.87 -4.77 39.11
N ASN A 153 29.97 -5.42 38.69
CA ASN A 153 30.47 -5.39 37.31
C ASN A 153 30.36 -6.74 36.55
N SER A 154 29.93 -7.82 37.20
CA SER A 154 29.82 -9.18 36.64
C SER A 154 28.52 -9.45 35.89
N VAL A 155 27.58 -8.49 35.88
CA VAL A 155 26.47 -8.54 34.94
C VAL A 155 27.10 -8.51 33.56
N GLN A 156 27.10 -9.66 32.87
CA GLN A 156 27.45 -9.77 31.46
C GLN A 156 26.49 -8.88 30.68
N VAL A 157 26.80 -7.60 30.59
CA VAL A 157 26.15 -6.72 29.62
C VAL A 157 26.75 -7.15 28.31
N GLU A 158 26.12 -8.12 27.67
CA GLU A 158 26.29 -8.34 26.25
C GLU A 158 25.92 -7.00 25.59
N ARG A 159 26.93 -6.18 25.29
CA ARG A 159 26.74 -4.83 24.76
C ARG A 159 26.36 -4.97 23.29
N ILE A 160 25.13 -5.39 23.04
CA ILE A 160 24.58 -5.51 21.70
C ILE A 160 24.31 -4.09 21.18
N LEU A 161 24.98 -3.71 20.10
CA LEU A 161 24.62 -2.53 19.33
C LEU A 161 23.29 -2.80 18.63
N ALA A 162 22.18 -2.43 19.27
CA ALA A 162 20.87 -2.52 18.64
C ALA A 162 20.72 -1.39 17.60
N PHE A 163 20.47 -1.77 16.35
CA PHE A 163 20.08 -0.81 15.32
C PHE A 163 18.67 -0.30 15.63
N GLN A 164 18.54 1.01 15.79
CA GLN A 164 17.24 1.68 15.91
C GLN A 164 17.02 2.49 14.63
N ALA A 165 15.95 2.18 13.90
CA ALA A 165 15.62 2.90 12.69
C ALA A 165 15.37 4.39 13.00
N ASN A 166 15.92 5.28 12.16
CA ASN A 166 15.71 6.71 12.30
C ASN A 166 14.30 7.09 11.81
N SER A 167 13.48 7.62 12.72
CA SER A 167 12.09 8.01 12.46
C SER A 167 11.96 9.11 11.41
N ASP A 168 12.94 10.01 11.32
CA ASP A 168 12.92 11.16 10.41
C ASP A 168 13.14 10.70 8.97
N VAL A 169 14.04 9.73 8.78
CA VAL A 169 14.24 9.05 7.48
C VAL A 169 12.96 8.34 7.06
N GLN A 170 12.33 7.59 7.98
CA GLN A 170 11.09 6.90 7.69
C GLN A 170 9.96 7.88 7.32
N GLN A 171 9.86 9.00 8.05
CA GLN A 171 8.88 10.05 7.76
C GLN A 171 9.16 10.72 6.41
N TYR A 172 10.42 10.98 6.07
CA TYR A 172 10.79 11.58 4.79
C TYR A 172 10.49 10.63 3.63
N LEU A 173 10.87 9.35 3.73
CA LEU A 173 10.57 8.33 2.73
C LEU A 173 9.06 8.13 2.54
N SER A 174 8.25 8.23 3.60
CA SER A 174 6.79 8.15 3.47
C SER A 174 6.19 9.31 2.66
N LYS A 175 6.83 10.48 2.67
CA LYS A 175 6.45 11.66 1.87
C LYS A 175 6.88 11.55 0.40
N LEU A 176 7.83 10.67 0.08
CA LEU A 176 8.27 10.37 -1.30
C LEU A 176 7.28 9.51 -2.08
N SER A 177 6.13 9.13 -1.52
CA SER A 177 5.00 8.51 -2.23
C SER A 177 4.48 9.33 -3.43
N ASN A 178 4.93 10.59 -3.55
CA ASN A 178 4.68 11.47 -4.70
C ASN A 178 5.74 11.39 -5.82
N LEU A 179 6.76 10.53 -5.72
CA LEU A 179 7.63 10.18 -6.85
C LEU A 179 6.86 9.27 -7.82
N GLY A 180 5.87 9.86 -8.48
CA GLY A 180 5.03 9.19 -9.47
C GLY A 180 5.72 9.09 -10.84
N ARG A 181 5.02 8.46 -11.78
CA ARG A 181 5.37 8.45 -13.20
C ARG A 181 4.62 9.59 -13.89
N PHE A 182 5.28 10.32 -14.80
CA PHE A 182 4.58 11.24 -15.69
C PHE A 182 3.54 10.48 -16.52
N VAL A 183 2.27 10.87 -16.39
CA VAL A 183 1.18 10.38 -17.23
C VAL A 183 0.91 11.48 -18.26
N VAL A 184 1.19 11.18 -19.53
CA VAL A 184 0.86 12.09 -20.63
C VAL A 184 -0.67 12.09 -20.78
N CYS A 185 -1.32 13.12 -20.24
CA CYS A 185 -2.73 13.37 -20.47
C CYS A 185 -2.91 14.01 -21.84
N THR A 186 -3.18 13.21 -22.87
CA THR A 186 -3.69 13.75 -24.13
C THR A 186 -5.12 14.23 -23.89
N GLN A 187 -5.30 15.55 -23.75
CA GLN A 187 -6.63 16.14 -23.80
C GLN A 187 -7.15 15.99 -25.23
N SER A 188 -7.89 14.91 -25.50
CA SER A 188 -8.59 14.76 -26.76
C SER A 188 -9.64 15.86 -26.84
N VAL A 189 -9.48 16.80 -27.78
CA VAL A 189 -10.54 17.70 -28.20
C VAL A 189 -11.73 16.83 -28.61
N PRO A 190 -12.94 17.02 -28.03
CA PRO A 190 -14.08 16.18 -28.35
C PRO A 190 -14.41 16.35 -29.82
N VAL A 191 -14.12 15.32 -30.61
CA VAL A 191 -14.63 15.19 -31.98
C VAL A 191 -16.13 14.97 -31.84
N GLN A 192 -16.92 15.90 -32.35
CA GLN A 192 -18.37 15.74 -32.51
C GLN A 192 -18.63 14.59 -33.50
N GLY A 193 -18.73 13.37 -32.98
CA GLY A 193 -19.16 12.19 -33.71
C GLY A 193 -20.50 11.69 -33.15
N ASP A 194 -21.31 11.14 -34.04
CA ASP A 194 -22.69 10.69 -33.78
C ASP A 194 -22.87 9.89 -32.48
N PRO A 195 -24.04 10.02 -31.82
CA PRO A 195 -24.29 9.47 -30.50
C PRO A 195 -24.38 7.94 -30.55
N CYS A 196 -23.24 7.29 -30.41
CA CYS A 196 -23.19 5.94 -29.86
C CYS A 196 -23.75 6.03 -28.42
N GLU A 197 -24.61 5.11 -27.99
CA GLU A 197 -25.17 5.05 -26.63
C GLU A 197 -24.07 4.91 -25.57
N LEU A 198 -23.39 6.02 -25.30
CA LEU A 198 -22.69 6.24 -24.04
C LEU A 198 -23.77 6.34 -22.97
N LEU A 199 -23.59 5.58 -21.90
CA LEU A 199 -24.27 5.81 -20.64
C LEU A 199 -23.96 7.25 -20.18
N THR A 200 -24.80 8.20 -20.58
CA THR A 200 -24.70 9.59 -20.16
C THR A 200 -25.10 9.68 -18.70
N VAL A 201 -24.10 9.90 -17.84
CA VAL A 201 -24.31 10.09 -16.41
C VAL A 201 -24.90 11.47 -16.18
N HIS A 202 -26.22 11.56 -16.10
CA HIS A 202 -26.93 12.75 -15.66
C HIS A 202 -27.16 12.78 -14.14
N GLY A 203 -26.93 13.96 -13.55
CA GLY A 203 -27.47 14.42 -12.27
C GLY A 203 -26.60 14.16 -11.03
N MET A 204 -26.03 15.23 -10.48
CA MET A 204 -25.25 15.24 -9.23
C MET A 204 -26.14 15.18 -7.99
N SER A 205 -25.73 14.41 -6.98
CA SER A 205 -26.07 14.70 -5.59
C SER A 205 -24.75 14.88 -4.82
N LYS A 206 -24.51 16.08 -4.32
CA LYS A 206 -23.27 16.49 -3.64
C LYS A 206 -23.15 15.79 -2.28
N CYS A 207 -22.05 15.08 -2.04
CA CYS A 207 -21.56 14.80 -0.69
C CYS A 207 -20.24 15.56 -0.51
N PHE A 208 -20.23 16.52 0.41
CA PHE A 208 -19.05 17.29 0.76
C PHE A 208 -18.15 16.46 1.69
N THR A 209 -16.89 16.29 1.32
CA THR A 209 -15.80 16.00 2.25
C THR A 209 -14.74 17.08 2.05
N THR A 210 -14.65 18.00 3.00
CA THR A 210 -13.56 18.98 3.10
C THR A 210 -12.32 18.29 3.65
N LEU A 211 -11.38 17.91 2.79
CA LEU A 211 -9.98 17.65 3.13
C LEU A 211 -9.12 17.75 1.86
N ASN A 212 -8.37 18.85 1.75
CA ASN A 212 -7.25 19.20 0.87
C ASN A 212 -7.22 18.80 -0.63
N PRO A 213 -6.87 19.71 -1.55
CA PRO A 213 -6.87 19.46 -2.98
C PRO A 213 -5.55 18.80 -3.40
N VAL A 214 -5.51 17.47 -3.36
CA VAL A 214 -4.58 16.70 -4.19
C VAL A 214 -5.43 15.76 -5.02
N THR A 215 -5.27 15.86 -6.35
CA THR A 215 -6.06 15.24 -7.40
C THR A 215 -6.12 13.72 -7.24
N ARG A 216 -7.01 13.23 -6.38
CA ARG A 216 -7.39 11.82 -6.32
C ARG A 216 -8.52 11.61 -7.31
N ALA A 217 -8.29 10.80 -8.34
CA ALA A 217 -9.35 10.29 -9.20
C ALA A 217 -10.23 9.37 -8.35
N TYR A 218 -11.24 9.95 -7.70
CA TYR A 218 -12.27 9.17 -7.03
C TYR A 218 -13.14 8.53 -8.11
N LEU A 219 -13.15 7.19 -8.15
CA LEU A 219 -14.08 6.42 -8.95
C LEU A 219 -15.48 6.54 -8.34
N TYR A 220 -16.22 7.54 -8.79
CA TYR A 220 -17.63 7.69 -8.45
C TYR A 220 -18.46 6.73 -9.29
N PHE A 221 -18.62 5.49 -8.81
CA PHE A 221 -19.65 4.62 -9.35
C PHE A 221 -21.01 5.15 -8.89
N LYS A 222 -21.89 5.51 -9.83
CA LYS A 222 -23.33 5.56 -9.57
C LYS A 222 -23.77 4.12 -9.31
N ILE A 223 -23.56 3.64 -8.09
CA ILE A 223 -24.13 2.37 -7.63
C ILE A 223 -25.63 2.61 -7.57
N SER A 224 -26.32 2.40 -8.69
CA SER A 224 -27.76 2.18 -8.65
C SER A 224 -27.96 1.08 -7.60
N ARG A 225 -28.83 1.34 -6.62
CA ARG A 225 -28.79 0.76 -5.27
C ARG A 225 -28.67 -0.76 -5.14
N ASN A 226 -28.75 -1.61 -6.18
CA ASN A 226 -29.05 -3.03 -6.01
C ASN A 226 -28.30 -4.00 -6.95
N GLY A 227 -26.96 -4.09 -6.94
CA GLY A 227 -26.32 -5.16 -7.73
C GLY A 227 -24.85 -5.45 -7.45
N ILE A 228 -24.01 -4.43 -7.32
CA ILE A 228 -22.58 -4.67 -7.15
C ILE A 228 -22.25 -5.03 -5.71
N ARG A 229 -21.68 -6.22 -5.49
CA ARG A 229 -21.33 -6.75 -4.15
C ARG A 229 -19.87 -6.57 -3.80
N ALA A 230 -18.99 -6.73 -4.77
CA ALA A 230 -17.55 -6.67 -4.57
C ALA A 230 -16.86 -6.12 -5.82
N ILE A 231 -15.70 -5.49 -5.59
CA ILE A 231 -14.78 -5.05 -6.64
C ILE A 231 -13.40 -5.58 -6.25
N CYS A 232 -12.71 -6.18 -7.22
CA CYS A 232 -11.34 -6.65 -7.06
C CYS A 232 -10.48 -6.06 -8.19
N VAL A 233 -9.36 -5.46 -7.83
CA VAL A 233 -8.36 -4.98 -8.79
C VAL A 233 -7.25 -6.01 -8.82
N LEU A 234 -6.96 -6.55 -10.00
CA LEU A 234 -5.89 -7.51 -10.21
C LEU A 234 -4.53 -6.79 -10.32
N SER A 235 -3.44 -7.55 -10.16
CA SER A 235 -2.08 -6.99 -10.21
C SER A 235 -1.71 -6.40 -11.57
N ASN A 236 -2.41 -6.80 -12.64
CA ASN A 236 -2.27 -6.23 -13.98
C ASN A 236 -3.19 -5.00 -14.23
N ALA A 237 -3.74 -4.40 -13.17
CA ALA A 237 -4.67 -3.27 -13.19
C ALA A 237 -6.02 -3.52 -13.89
N GLN A 238 -6.37 -4.77 -14.20
CA GLN A 238 -7.73 -5.12 -14.60
C GLN A 238 -8.67 -5.08 -13.40
N ILE A 239 -9.93 -4.72 -13.65
CA ILE A 239 -10.92 -4.57 -12.59
C ILE A 239 -12.01 -5.61 -12.80
N LEU A 240 -12.26 -6.41 -11.77
CA LEU A 240 -13.36 -7.36 -11.71
C LEU A 240 -14.46 -6.80 -10.82
N ILE A 241 -15.69 -6.90 -11.30
CA ILE A 241 -16.89 -6.48 -10.58
C ILE A 241 -17.81 -7.68 -10.39
N LEU A 242 -18.26 -7.89 -9.16
CA LEU A 242 -19.24 -8.90 -8.80
C LEU A 242 -20.65 -8.31 -8.87
N ASP A 243 -21.38 -8.59 -9.95
CA ASP A 243 -22.73 -8.09 -10.20
C ASP A 243 -23.78 -9.13 -9.78
N SER A 244 -24.18 -9.06 -8.51
CA SER A 244 -25.16 -9.97 -7.91
C SER A 244 -26.58 -9.83 -8.45
N ARG A 245 -26.90 -8.76 -9.19
CA ARG A 245 -28.24 -8.64 -9.80
C ARG A 245 -28.41 -9.62 -10.95
N PHE A 246 -27.33 -9.84 -11.69
CA PHE A 246 -27.29 -10.74 -12.84
C PHE A 246 -26.46 -12.00 -12.57
N ASN A 247 -26.08 -12.23 -11.30
CA ASN A 247 -25.17 -13.31 -10.88
C ASN A 247 -23.97 -13.49 -11.81
N GLN A 248 -23.29 -12.40 -12.17
CA GLN A 248 -22.14 -12.45 -13.08
C GLN A 248 -20.92 -11.73 -12.51
N ILE A 249 -19.74 -12.17 -12.94
CA ILE A 249 -18.50 -11.41 -12.80
C ILE A 249 -18.27 -10.66 -14.11
N LYS A 250 -17.99 -9.36 -14.02
CA LYS A 250 -17.65 -8.52 -15.18
C LYS A 250 -16.19 -8.11 -15.09
N LEU A 251 -15.46 -8.27 -16.20
CA LEU A 251 -14.11 -7.76 -16.39
C LEU A 251 -14.18 -6.40 -17.07
N LEU A 252 -13.57 -5.39 -16.44
CA LEU A 252 -13.42 -4.07 -17.01
C LEU A 252 -11.99 -3.82 -17.49
N ASN A 253 -11.87 -3.11 -18.61
CA ASN A 253 -10.59 -2.56 -19.05
C ASN A 253 -10.23 -1.25 -18.31
N HIS A 254 -9.07 -0.68 -18.65
CA HIS A 254 -8.59 0.60 -18.09
C HIS A 254 -9.49 1.82 -18.38
N ARG A 255 -10.45 1.68 -19.31
CA ARG A 255 -11.48 2.67 -19.62
C ARG A 255 -12.82 2.36 -18.96
N TYR A 256 -12.85 1.39 -18.04
CA TYR A 256 -14.05 0.94 -17.33
C TYR A 256 -15.15 0.34 -18.23
N GLN A 257 -14.78 -0.10 -19.45
CA GLN A 257 -15.70 -0.79 -20.34
C GLN A 257 -15.67 -2.28 -20.02
N VAL A 258 -16.85 -2.92 -20.03
CA VAL A 258 -16.97 -4.37 -19.87
C VAL A 258 -16.37 -5.04 -21.11
N VAL A 259 -15.26 -5.77 -20.92
CA VAL A 259 -14.56 -6.51 -21.99
C VAL A 259 -14.75 -8.02 -21.89
N GLY A 260 -15.28 -8.50 -20.76
CA GLY A 260 -15.63 -9.89 -20.56
C GLY A 260 -16.63 -10.04 -19.42
N HIS A 261 -17.40 -11.12 -19.43
CA HIS A 261 -18.25 -11.51 -18.32
C HIS A 261 -18.29 -13.02 -18.19
N CYS A 262 -18.65 -13.49 -17.00
CA CYS A 262 -18.88 -14.90 -16.71
C CYS A 262 -20.10 -15.00 -15.81
N ASP A 263 -21.09 -15.76 -16.28
CA ASP A 263 -22.28 -16.05 -15.49
C ASP A 263 -21.94 -17.11 -14.43
N LEU A 264 -22.44 -16.86 -13.23
CA LEU A 264 -22.40 -17.79 -12.11
C LEU A 264 -23.83 -18.22 -11.81
N THR A 265 -24.02 -19.51 -11.54
CA THR A 265 -25.36 -20.11 -11.44
C THR A 265 -26.12 -19.72 -10.18
N THR A 266 -25.49 -19.00 -9.26
CA THR A 266 -25.77 -19.05 -7.83
C THR A 266 -25.51 -17.66 -7.21
N ARG A 267 -26.10 -17.37 -6.04
CA ARG A 267 -26.06 -16.02 -5.45
C ARG A 267 -24.67 -15.63 -4.95
N LEU A 268 -24.23 -14.45 -5.38
CA LEU A 268 -22.88 -13.94 -5.16
C LEU A 268 -22.80 -13.05 -3.92
N HIS A 269 -21.75 -13.26 -3.11
CA HIS A 269 -21.58 -12.55 -1.85
C HIS A 269 -20.34 -11.66 -1.79
N ASP A 270 -19.17 -12.22 -2.08
CA ASP A 270 -17.89 -11.51 -1.93
C ASP A 270 -16.83 -12.10 -2.88
N MET A 271 -15.73 -11.39 -3.06
CA MET A 271 -14.63 -11.79 -3.94
C MET A 271 -13.28 -11.28 -3.41
N CYS A 272 -12.23 -12.10 -3.51
CA CYS A 272 -10.86 -11.68 -3.20
C CYS A 272 -9.86 -12.18 -4.24
N GLN A 273 -8.72 -11.49 -4.33
CA GLN A 273 -7.64 -11.85 -5.25
C GLN A 273 -6.83 -13.05 -4.71
N ILE A 274 -6.62 -14.04 -5.59
CA ILE A 274 -5.78 -15.21 -5.37
C ILE A 274 -4.74 -15.27 -6.48
N THR A 275 -3.61 -14.58 -6.48
CA THR A 275 -2.65 -14.52 -7.61
C THR A 275 -2.93 -13.34 -8.55
N SER A 276 -1.99 -13.07 -9.44
CA SER A 276 -2.00 -11.89 -10.31
C SER A 276 -3.18 -11.87 -11.28
N ASN A 277 -3.73 -13.03 -11.64
CA ASN A 277 -4.78 -13.18 -12.63
C ASN A 277 -5.98 -14.02 -12.16
N GLU A 278 -6.08 -14.40 -10.90
CA GLU A 278 -7.18 -15.23 -10.39
C GLU A 278 -7.84 -14.61 -9.17
N VAL A 279 -9.16 -14.80 -9.09
CA VAL A 279 -9.98 -14.42 -7.93
C VAL A 279 -10.73 -15.63 -7.40
N ALA A 280 -10.98 -15.62 -6.09
CA ALA A 280 -11.91 -16.53 -5.45
C ALA A 280 -13.21 -15.78 -5.18
N VAL A 281 -14.33 -16.37 -5.58
CA VAL A 281 -15.66 -15.79 -5.44
C VAL A 281 -16.48 -16.66 -4.50
N VAL A 282 -17.07 -16.03 -3.48
CA VAL A 282 -17.97 -16.70 -2.55
C VAL A 282 -19.36 -16.78 -3.15
N VAL A 283 -19.85 -18.00 -3.19
CA VAL A 283 -21.11 -18.33 -3.82
C VAL A 283 -21.95 -19.18 -2.86
N ASN A 284 -23.20 -18.78 -2.67
CA ASN A 284 -24.05 -19.40 -1.66
C ASN A 284 -25.50 -19.50 -2.16
N GLU A 285 -26.01 -20.71 -2.32
CA GLU A 285 -27.40 -20.95 -2.70
C GLU A 285 -27.96 -22.16 -1.96
N ASN A 286 -29.03 -21.96 -1.20
CA ASN A 286 -29.68 -23.00 -0.40
C ASN A 286 -28.65 -23.73 0.48
N ASP A 287 -28.35 -24.99 0.16
CA ASP A 287 -27.43 -25.86 0.88
C ASP A 287 -26.04 -25.95 0.23
N LYS A 288 -25.81 -25.23 -0.89
CA LYS A 288 -24.51 -25.17 -1.57
C LYS A 288 -23.76 -23.95 -1.10
N HIS A 289 -22.68 -24.18 -0.36
CA HIS A 289 -21.78 -23.14 0.11
C HIS A 289 -20.41 -23.39 -0.49
N GLU A 290 -20.03 -22.59 -1.48
CA GLU A 290 -18.82 -22.85 -2.25
C GLU A 290 -18.00 -21.59 -2.49
N VAL A 291 -16.72 -21.81 -2.78
CA VAL A 291 -15.82 -20.81 -3.33
C VAL A 291 -15.43 -21.26 -4.72
N GLN A 292 -15.74 -20.45 -5.72
CA GLN A 292 -15.37 -20.71 -7.11
C GLN A 292 -14.18 -19.84 -7.49
N PHE A 293 -13.15 -20.45 -8.08
CA PHE A 293 -11.98 -19.73 -8.59
C PHE A 293 -12.24 -19.31 -10.03
N VAL A 294 -11.87 -18.08 -10.37
CA VAL A 294 -12.05 -17.52 -11.71
C VAL A 294 -10.76 -16.85 -12.14
N SER A 295 -10.16 -17.36 -13.20
CA SER A 295 -8.93 -16.82 -13.77
C SER A 295 -9.25 -15.87 -14.93
N VAL A 296 -8.40 -14.87 -15.13
CA VAL A 296 -8.44 -13.95 -16.26
C VAL A 296 -7.30 -14.30 -17.21
N ASN A 297 -7.67 -14.88 -18.35
CA ASN A 297 -6.72 -15.32 -19.38
C ASN A 297 -7.05 -14.58 -20.68
N ASP A 298 -6.11 -13.78 -21.17
CA ASP A 298 -6.24 -13.01 -22.42
C ASP A 298 -7.54 -12.19 -22.53
N GLY A 299 -7.92 -11.55 -21.41
CA GLY A 299 -9.14 -10.74 -21.33
C GLY A 299 -10.44 -11.55 -21.25
N ARG A 300 -10.36 -12.87 -21.06
CA ARG A 300 -11.51 -13.75 -20.85
C ARG A 300 -11.53 -14.28 -19.43
N LEU A 301 -12.73 -14.44 -18.90
CA LEU A 301 -12.96 -15.08 -17.61
C LEU A 301 -13.09 -16.58 -17.81
N VAL A 302 -12.29 -17.36 -17.08
CA VAL A 302 -12.27 -18.82 -17.14
C VAL A 302 -12.59 -19.36 -15.76
N MET A 303 -13.62 -20.20 -15.67
CA MET A 303 -14.00 -20.87 -14.44
C MET A 303 -12.97 -21.95 -14.10
N GLY A 304 -12.47 -21.91 -12.88
CA GLY A 304 -11.51 -22.86 -12.32
C GLY A 304 -12.15 -23.82 -11.33
N THR A 305 -11.34 -24.28 -10.38
CA THR A 305 -11.73 -25.22 -9.33
C THR A 305 -12.84 -24.65 -8.45
N LYS A 306 -13.67 -25.55 -7.90
CA LYS A 306 -14.68 -25.22 -6.89
C LYS A 306 -14.34 -25.91 -5.57
N LEU A 307 -14.55 -25.21 -4.47
CA LEU A 307 -14.38 -25.74 -3.12
C LEU A 307 -15.71 -25.68 -2.38
N GLU A 308 -16.18 -26.81 -1.88
CA GLU A 308 -17.43 -26.91 -1.12
C GLU A 308 -17.16 -26.88 0.40
N PHE A 309 -18.04 -26.20 1.14
CA PHE A 309 -17.92 -26.00 2.58
C PHE A 309 -19.20 -26.43 3.29
N GLN A 310 -19.06 -27.02 4.48
CA GLN A 310 -20.17 -27.47 5.33
C GLN A 310 -20.85 -26.32 6.11
N HIS A 311 -20.58 -25.07 5.75
CA HIS A 311 -21.16 -23.90 6.41
C HIS A 311 -21.37 -22.78 5.39
N PRO A 312 -22.36 -21.89 5.60
CA PRO A 312 -22.55 -20.74 4.74
C PRO A 312 -21.32 -19.85 4.74
N CYS A 313 -20.99 -19.34 3.56
CA CYS A 313 -19.89 -18.42 3.33
C CYS A 313 -20.48 -17.08 2.86
N PHE A 314 -20.03 -15.97 3.45
CA PHE A 314 -20.51 -14.62 3.11
C PHE A 314 -19.39 -13.65 2.76
N GLY A 315 -18.18 -13.88 3.27
CA GLY A 315 -17.02 -13.04 3.01
C GLY A 315 -15.76 -13.87 2.86
N ILE A 316 -14.81 -13.37 2.06
CA ILE A 316 -13.55 -14.04 1.77
C ILE A 316 -12.38 -13.07 1.81
N ALA A 317 -11.29 -13.51 2.43
CA ALA A 317 -10.01 -12.83 2.38
C ALA A 317 -8.88 -13.85 2.20
N ARG A 318 -7.75 -13.38 1.68
CA ARG A 318 -6.54 -14.17 1.53
C ARG A 318 -5.39 -13.53 2.29
N ASN A 319 -4.60 -14.34 2.96
CA ASN A 319 -3.29 -13.93 3.48
C ASN A 319 -2.26 -15.01 3.12
N LYS A 320 -1.29 -14.68 2.27
CA LYS A 320 -0.24 -15.60 1.79
C LYS A 320 -0.83 -16.89 1.19
N LYS A 321 -0.77 -18.01 1.93
CA LYS A 321 -1.22 -19.35 1.50
C LYS A 321 -2.58 -19.75 2.06
N ASP A 322 -3.18 -18.89 2.88
CA ASP A 322 -4.37 -19.21 3.64
C ASP A 322 -5.58 -18.38 3.17
N LEU A 323 -6.73 -19.04 3.15
CA LEU A 323 -8.05 -18.45 2.93
C LEU A 323 -8.76 -18.24 4.27
N TYR A 324 -9.45 -17.11 4.38
CA TYR A 324 -10.25 -16.76 5.53
C TYR A 324 -11.69 -16.60 5.06
N LEU A 325 -12.57 -17.47 5.55
CA LEU A 325 -13.97 -17.48 5.19
C LEU A 325 -14.83 -17.11 6.37
N THR A 326 -15.76 -16.20 6.12
CA THR A 326 -16.71 -15.75 7.12
C THR A 326 -18.03 -16.46 6.90
N SER A 327 -18.62 -16.92 8.00
CA SER A 327 -20.03 -17.32 8.06
C SER A 327 -20.80 -16.25 8.85
N GLY A 328 -22.12 -16.42 8.99
CA GLY A 328 -22.92 -15.48 9.78
C GLY A 328 -22.50 -15.39 11.25
N THR A 329 -21.79 -16.40 11.78
CA THR A 329 -21.46 -16.51 13.21
C THR A 329 -20.03 -16.96 13.49
N ALA A 330 -19.16 -17.11 12.49
CA ALA A 330 -17.82 -17.64 12.71
C ALA A 330 -16.81 -17.25 11.61
N LEU A 331 -15.54 -17.19 11.99
CA LEU A 331 -14.39 -17.03 11.10
C LEU A 331 -13.63 -18.35 11.03
N TYR A 332 -13.43 -18.83 9.82
CA TYR A 332 -12.69 -20.05 9.54
C TYR A 332 -11.44 -19.73 8.73
N LYS A 333 -10.38 -20.50 8.98
CA LYS A 333 -9.12 -20.49 8.25
C LYS A 333 -9.02 -21.79 7.47
N TYR A 334 -8.78 -21.67 6.17
CA TYR A 334 -8.64 -22.77 5.23
C TYR A 334 -7.30 -22.66 4.50
N SER A 335 -6.77 -23.79 4.02
CA SER A 335 -5.74 -23.77 2.98
C SER A 335 -6.36 -23.30 1.66
N ILE A 336 -5.51 -22.91 0.70
CA ILE A 336 -5.97 -22.57 -0.66
C ILE A 336 -6.68 -23.73 -1.37
N SER A 337 -6.38 -24.97 -0.97
CA SER A 337 -7.02 -26.20 -1.48
C SER A 337 -8.34 -26.55 -0.79
N GLY A 338 -8.83 -25.72 0.14
CA GLY A 338 -10.10 -25.93 0.85
C GLY A 338 -10.02 -26.80 2.10
N THR A 339 -8.82 -27.21 2.54
CA THR A 339 -8.68 -27.96 3.79
C THR A 339 -8.87 -27.05 4.98
N ARG A 340 -9.80 -27.37 5.90
CA ARG A 340 -10.02 -26.56 7.11
C ARG A 340 -8.80 -26.66 8.04
N LEU A 341 -8.13 -25.53 8.27
CA LEU A 341 -6.97 -25.45 9.16
C LEU A 341 -7.38 -25.10 10.58
N ASN A 342 -8.24 -24.10 10.76
CA ASN A 342 -8.67 -23.66 12.09
C ASN A 342 -10.02 -22.93 12.07
N LYS A 343 -10.71 -22.92 13.22
CA LYS A 343 -11.83 -22.02 13.50
C LYS A 343 -11.35 -20.93 14.45
N LEU A 344 -11.11 -19.74 13.90
CA LEU A 344 -10.47 -18.64 14.63
C LEU A 344 -11.43 -17.92 15.57
N TYR A 345 -12.72 -17.92 15.24
CA TYR A 345 -13.75 -17.26 16.02
C TYR A 345 -15.11 -17.92 15.83
N LYS A 346 -15.91 -17.94 16.90
CA LYS A 346 -17.33 -18.32 16.89
C LYS A 346 -18.09 -17.37 17.79
N ASP A 347 -19.11 -16.73 17.27
CA ASP A 347 -20.11 -16.06 18.07
C ASP A 347 -21.11 -17.10 18.61
N THR A 348 -21.11 -17.26 19.93
CA THR A 348 -22.06 -18.14 20.63
C THR A 348 -23.30 -17.39 21.12
N THR A 349 -23.35 -16.06 20.94
CA THR A 349 -24.45 -15.21 21.41
C THR A 349 -25.60 -15.12 20.41
N ALA A 350 -25.37 -15.52 19.15
CA ALA A 350 -26.34 -15.46 18.04
C ALA A 350 -27.54 -16.43 18.17
N GLY A 351 -27.80 -17.01 19.34
CA GLY A 351 -28.97 -17.85 19.63
C GLY A 351 -30.28 -17.08 19.81
N THR A 352 -30.24 -15.75 19.87
CA THR A 352 -31.43 -14.90 20.10
C THR A 352 -31.55 -13.83 19.01
N THR A 353 -32.27 -14.18 17.95
CA THR A 353 -33.02 -13.29 17.03
C THR A 353 -32.27 -12.12 16.36
N GLY A 354 -31.87 -12.31 15.10
CA GLY A 354 -32.64 -11.69 14.01
C GLY A 354 -32.19 -10.36 13.38
N ASN A 355 -30.90 -10.00 13.33
CA ASN A 355 -30.44 -8.91 12.44
C ASN A 355 -29.00 -9.10 11.92
N MET A 356 -28.83 -10.01 10.95
CA MET A 356 -27.54 -10.39 10.32
C MET A 356 -26.68 -9.22 9.81
N THR A 357 -27.26 -8.08 9.46
CA THR A 357 -26.53 -6.98 8.82
C THR A 357 -25.63 -6.22 9.79
N VAL A 358 -26.04 -6.07 11.06
CA VAL A 358 -25.21 -5.38 12.08
C VAL A 358 -24.03 -6.26 12.50
N ASP A 359 -24.26 -7.58 12.52
CA ASP A 359 -23.27 -8.55 12.94
C ASP A 359 -22.14 -8.69 11.94
N ILE A 360 -22.37 -8.60 10.62
CA ILE A 360 -21.30 -8.70 9.60
C ILE A 360 -20.30 -7.53 9.72
N TYR A 361 -20.76 -6.29 9.95
CA TYR A 361 -19.87 -5.14 10.11
C TYR A 361 -19.10 -5.19 11.43
N TRP A 362 -19.77 -5.56 12.52
CA TRP A 362 -19.12 -5.75 13.81
C TRP A 362 -18.12 -6.92 13.78
N PHE A 363 -18.47 -7.99 13.07
CA PHE A 363 -17.63 -9.15 12.79
C PHE A 363 -16.42 -8.78 11.94
N HIS A 364 -16.56 -7.97 10.88
CA HIS A 364 -15.42 -7.47 10.12
C HIS A 364 -14.50 -6.59 11.00
N ALA A 365 -15.07 -5.76 11.87
CA ALA A 365 -14.28 -4.98 12.83
C ALA A 365 -13.57 -5.87 13.87
N LYS A 366 -14.19 -6.97 14.32
CA LYS A 366 -13.58 -7.94 15.25
C LYS A 366 -12.56 -8.85 14.59
N CYS A 367 -12.78 -9.26 13.35
CA CYS A 367 -11.81 -9.99 12.55
C CYS A 367 -10.60 -9.12 12.27
N LEU A 368 -10.81 -7.86 11.90
CA LEU A 368 -9.76 -6.86 11.77
C LEU A 368 -9.03 -6.67 13.11
N GLN A 369 -9.73 -6.56 14.23
CA GLN A 369 -9.11 -6.47 15.56
C GLN A 369 -8.29 -7.72 15.90
N ALA A 370 -8.76 -8.93 15.57
CA ALA A 370 -8.05 -10.18 15.81
C ALA A 370 -6.82 -10.33 14.90
N ILE A 371 -6.93 -9.94 13.63
CA ILE A 371 -5.83 -9.85 12.67
C ILE A 371 -4.80 -8.84 13.22
N LEU A 372 -5.23 -7.62 13.55
CA LEU A 372 -4.35 -6.60 14.14
C LEU A 372 -3.73 -7.04 15.47
N LYS A 373 -4.44 -7.80 16.31
CA LYS A 373 -3.90 -8.34 17.57
C LYS A 373 -2.83 -9.41 17.32
N TYR A 374 -3.00 -10.23 16.28
CA TYR A 374 -2.01 -11.20 15.82
C TYR A 374 -0.77 -10.52 15.21
N TYR A 375 -0.93 -9.33 14.60
CA TYR A 375 0.18 -8.52 14.08
C TYR A 375 0.79 -7.55 15.11
N ASN A 376 0.08 -7.19 16.19
CA ASN A 376 0.54 -6.29 17.26
C ASN A 376 1.66 -6.90 18.12
N SER A 377 1.91 -8.21 18.04
CA SER A 377 3.14 -8.80 18.60
C SER A 377 4.40 -8.40 17.82
N PHE A 378 4.26 -7.74 16.66
CA PHE A 378 5.37 -7.27 15.82
C PHE A 378 5.41 -5.75 15.59
N PHE A 379 4.33 -5.00 15.77
CA PHE A 379 4.34 -3.54 15.61
C PHE A 379 3.40 -2.85 16.62
N GLN A 380 3.91 -1.84 17.35
CA GLN A 380 3.09 -1.00 18.22
C GLN A 380 2.39 0.10 17.41
N ILE A 381 1.08 0.00 17.20
CA ILE A 381 0.26 1.10 16.66
C ILE A 381 -0.76 1.54 17.72
N SER A 382 -0.37 2.53 18.52
CA SER A 382 -1.16 3.11 19.64
C SER A 382 -2.44 3.84 19.17
N TYR A 383 -2.49 4.28 17.91
CA TYR A 383 -3.60 5.06 17.36
C TYR A 383 -4.87 4.23 17.12
N LEU A 384 -4.72 2.97 16.68
CA LEU A 384 -5.86 2.07 16.45
C LEU A 384 -6.53 1.66 17.77
N ASN A 385 -5.75 1.46 18.84
CA ASN A 385 -6.29 1.18 20.16
C ASN A 385 -7.18 2.32 20.67
N ARG A 386 -6.83 3.59 20.42
CA ARG A 386 -7.67 4.75 20.80
C ARG A 386 -9.00 4.80 20.04
N ILE A 387 -9.01 4.46 18.75
CA ILE A 387 -10.24 4.40 17.94
C ILE A 387 -11.15 3.26 18.41
N PHE A 388 -10.59 2.09 18.74
CA PHE A 388 -11.37 0.96 19.26
C PHE A 388 -11.89 1.23 20.68
N THR A 389 -11.12 1.88 21.56
CA THR A 389 -11.59 2.31 22.89
C THR A 389 -12.70 3.35 22.78
N PHE A 390 -12.62 4.27 21.81
CA PHE A 390 -13.68 5.26 21.54
C PHE A 390 -14.97 4.61 20.99
N ALA A 391 -14.87 3.58 20.15
CA ALA A 391 -16.02 2.80 19.70
C ALA A 391 -16.63 1.94 20.83
N HIS A 392 -15.79 1.41 21.73
CA HIS A 392 -16.23 0.61 22.87
C HIS A 392 -16.94 1.45 23.93
N SER A 393 -16.44 2.66 24.23
CA SER A 393 -17.09 3.59 25.17
C SER A 393 -18.44 4.08 24.68
N ARG A 394 -18.65 4.22 23.36
CA ARG A 394 -19.98 4.54 22.81
C ARG A 394 -20.98 3.39 22.84
N LYS A 395 -20.54 2.12 22.81
CA LYS A 395 -21.45 0.97 22.99
C LYS A 395 -22.10 0.97 24.38
N LEU A 396 -21.39 1.46 25.40
CA LEU A 396 -21.93 1.66 26.76
C LEU A 396 -22.95 2.82 26.86
N CYS A 397 -22.89 3.80 25.95
CA CYS A 397 -23.87 4.89 25.89
C CYS A 397 -25.11 4.61 25.02
N LEU A 398 -25.17 3.46 24.33
CA LEU A 398 -26.19 3.16 23.31
C LEU A 398 -27.31 2.22 23.78
N GLN A 399 -27.53 2.08 25.09
CA GLN A 399 -28.72 1.43 25.65
C GLN A 399 -30.00 2.30 25.61
N GLN A 400 -30.02 3.38 24.82
CA GLN A 400 -31.23 4.18 24.61
C GLN A 400 -31.89 3.91 23.24
N PRO A 401 -33.22 3.70 23.18
CA PRO A 401 -33.89 3.03 22.07
C PRO A 401 -34.08 3.83 20.78
N ASN A 402 -33.57 5.07 20.65
CA ASN A 402 -34.02 5.98 19.57
C ASN A 402 -32.94 6.54 18.63
N TYR A 403 -31.73 5.98 18.57
CA TYR A 403 -30.71 6.44 17.62
C TYR A 403 -30.41 5.42 16.51
N ASN A 404 -30.80 5.74 15.27
CA ASN A 404 -30.50 4.94 14.10
C ASN A 404 -29.09 5.28 13.55
N VAL A 405 -28.06 4.69 14.17
CA VAL A 405 -26.63 4.96 13.86
C VAL A 405 -26.08 4.09 12.70
N LEU A 406 -26.93 3.23 12.12
CA LEU A 406 -26.58 2.29 11.04
C LEU A 406 -25.83 2.93 9.85
N PRO A 407 -26.24 4.12 9.35
CA PRO A 407 -25.57 4.75 8.21
C PRO A 407 -24.16 5.22 8.54
N LEU A 408 -23.93 5.67 9.78
CA LEU A 408 -22.65 6.22 10.23
C LEU A 408 -21.62 5.11 10.45
N LEU A 409 -22.05 3.98 11.02
CA LEU A 409 -21.19 2.81 11.23
C LEU A 409 -20.80 2.17 9.88
N LYS A 410 -21.76 2.06 8.95
CA LYS A 410 -21.51 1.61 7.59
C LYS A 410 -20.52 2.53 6.87
N TYR A 411 -20.72 3.84 6.95
CA TYR A 411 -19.81 4.82 6.37
C TYR A 411 -18.39 4.70 6.93
N PHE A 412 -18.24 4.49 8.24
CA PHE A 412 -16.94 4.36 8.87
C PHE A 412 -16.21 3.07 8.47
N VAL A 413 -16.93 1.95 8.42
CA VAL A 413 -16.35 0.66 8.03
C VAL A 413 -15.99 0.64 6.55
N ASP A 414 -16.87 1.13 5.66
CA ASP A 414 -16.61 1.18 4.22
C ASP A 414 -15.42 2.10 3.90
N THR A 415 -15.35 3.27 4.56
CA THR A 415 -14.21 4.20 4.41
C THR A 415 -12.90 3.59 4.92
N PHE A 416 -12.93 2.93 6.08
CA PHE A 416 -11.75 2.29 6.65
C PHE A 416 -11.28 1.08 5.82
N PHE A 417 -12.19 0.30 5.25
CA PHE A 417 -11.86 -0.85 4.39
C PHE A 417 -11.21 -0.41 3.08
N ILE A 418 -11.68 0.69 2.49
CA ILE A 418 -11.08 1.30 1.29
C ILE A 418 -9.66 1.78 1.61
N VAL A 419 -9.47 2.48 2.74
CA VAL A 419 -8.14 2.97 3.16
C VAL A 419 -7.19 1.81 3.49
N TYR A 420 -7.66 0.76 4.15
CA TYR A 420 -6.86 -0.44 4.45
C TYR A 420 -6.48 -1.21 3.18
N LYS A 421 -7.41 -1.41 2.24
CA LYS A 421 -7.11 -2.02 0.93
C LYS A 421 -6.12 -1.18 0.11
N LEU A 422 -6.11 0.14 0.26
CA LEU A 422 -5.17 1.03 -0.46
C LEU A 422 -3.78 1.11 0.19
N LEU A 423 -3.64 0.74 1.46
CA LEU A 423 -2.39 0.86 2.20
C LEU A 423 -1.64 -0.48 2.38
N PHE A 424 -2.32 -1.62 2.24
CA PHE A 424 -1.77 -2.93 2.64
C PHE A 424 -2.00 -4.09 1.65
N LEU A 425 -2.63 -3.83 0.50
CA LEU A 425 -2.56 -4.68 -0.71
C LEU A 425 -1.75 -3.92 -1.76
#